data_AF-A0A2M9U786-F1
#
_entry.id   AF-A0A2M9U786-F1
#
_cell.length_a   1.000
_cell.length_b   1.000
_cell.length_c   1.000
_cell.angle_alpha   90.00
_cell.angle_beta   90.00
_cell.angle_gamma   90.00
#
_symmetry.space_group_name_H-M   'P 1'
#
loop_
_entity.id
_entity.type
_entity.pdbx_description
1 polymer ?
#
loop_
_entity_poly.entity_id
_entity_poly.type
_entity_poly.pdbx_seq_one_letter_code
_entity_poly.pdbx_strand_id
1 'polypeptide(L)'
;MSWRLLFLSLLIVAGVATWGGLQAGDWLIEHAPVSANVPNVMESDPNPMVDADGRPIQLQPQQPLMSGAQGVPKQPDPVQWQVDAEEGEQAIEQAVTTNNSEITVGDATDTLDGGHTGDNEQGMQPIRRSRDAGRAAQAGDWEPAFRQAMSECRALGFFDRPACLSRVRNQYCGANNAWGNVSDCPSR
;
A
#
# COMPACT_ATOMS: atom_id res chain seq x y z
N MET A 1 -32.38 0.34 56.19
CA MET A 1 -31.92 -0.54 55.09
C MET A 1 -30.48 -0.92 55.35
N SER A 2 -30.15 -2.21 55.32
CA SER A 2 -28.91 -2.76 55.87
C SER A 2 -27.70 -2.51 54.96
N TRP A 3 -26.98 -1.41 55.22
CA TRP A 3 -25.65 -1.09 54.66
C TRP A 3 -24.73 -2.32 54.58
N ARG A 4 -24.74 -3.20 55.59
CA ARG A 4 -23.89 -4.40 55.62
C ARG A 4 -24.17 -5.39 54.49
N LEU A 5 -25.43 -5.53 54.08
CA LEU A 5 -25.79 -6.38 52.94
C LEU A 5 -25.31 -5.78 51.62
N LEU A 6 -25.26 -4.45 51.50
CA LEU A 6 -24.68 -3.78 50.34
C LEU A 6 -23.17 -4.04 50.22
N PHE A 7 -22.42 -3.95 51.33
CA PHE A 7 -20.98 -4.25 51.30
C PHE A 7 -20.70 -5.72 50.98
N LEU A 8 -21.49 -6.64 51.56
CA LEU A 8 -21.33 -8.07 51.27
C LEU A 8 -21.65 -8.40 49.81
N SER A 9 -22.73 -7.87 49.24
CA SER A 9 -23.04 -8.11 47.83
C SER A 9 -21.99 -7.51 46.90
N LEU A 10 -21.49 -6.31 47.21
CA LEU A 10 -20.46 -5.65 46.41
C LEU A 10 -19.15 -6.42 46.43
N LEU A 11 -18.71 -6.90 47.60
CA LEU A 11 -17.49 -7.72 47.70
C LEU A 11 -17.63 -9.06 46.96
N ILE A 12 -18.79 -9.70 47.03
CA ILE A 12 -19.03 -10.96 46.30
C ILE A 12 -18.98 -10.72 44.79
N VAL A 13 -19.66 -9.68 44.30
CA VAL A 13 -19.66 -9.35 42.86
C VAL A 13 -18.26 -8.95 42.40
N ALA A 14 -17.53 -8.15 43.16
CA ALA A 14 -16.15 -7.77 42.83
C ALA A 14 -15.22 -8.98 42.80
N GLY A 15 -15.36 -9.91 43.75
CA GLY A 15 -14.60 -11.16 43.78
C GLY A 15 -14.88 -12.06 42.57
N VAL A 16 -16.15 -12.24 42.21
CA VAL A 16 -16.53 -13.05 41.04
C VAL A 16 -16.07 -12.40 39.74
N ALA A 17 -16.20 -11.07 39.62
CA ALA A 17 -15.78 -10.34 38.42
C ALA A 17 -14.26 -10.39 38.20
N THR A 18 -13.48 -10.21 39.27
CA THR A 18 -12.00 -10.28 39.19
C THR A 18 -11.52 -11.69 38.85
N TRP A 19 -12.10 -12.72 39.47
CA TRP A 19 -11.78 -14.11 39.14
C TRP A 19 -12.13 -14.43 37.68
N GLY A 20 -13.35 -14.14 37.25
CA GLY A 20 -13.81 -14.41 35.90
C GLY A 20 -13.00 -13.65 34.84
N GLY A 21 -12.61 -12.41 35.13
CA GLY A 21 -11.78 -11.60 34.25
C GLY A 21 -10.38 -12.20 34.03
N LEU A 22 -9.73 -12.69 35.08
CA LEU A 22 -8.42 -13.32 34.97
C LEU A 22 -8.48 -14.60 34.13
N GLN A 23 -9.47 -15.46 34.40
CA GLN A 23 -9.61 -16.71 33.67
C GLN A 23 -9.99 -16.50 32.19
N ALA A 24 -10.83 -15.50 31.91
CA ALA A 24 -11.15 -15.10 30.54
C ALA A 24 -9.93 -14.50 29.82
N GLY A 25 -9.08 -13.77 30.54
CA GLY A 25 -7.82 -13.24 30.02
C GLY A 25 -6.87 -14.35 29.59
N ASP A 26 -6.63 -15.34 30.47
CA ASP A 26 -5.78 -16.48 30.15
C ASP A 26 -6.33 -17.27 28.96
N TRP A 27 -7.66 -17.49 28.91
CA TRP A 27 -8.31 -18.15 27.78
C TRP A 27 -8.12 -17.40 26.47
N LEU A 28 -8.23 -16.06 26.47
CA LEU A 28 -8.01 -15.22 25.29
C LEU A 28 -6.57 -15.28 24.81
N ILE A 29 -5.59 -15.40 25.71
CA ILE A 29 -4.17 -15.55 25.36
C ILE A 29 -3.93 -16.90 24.71
N GLU A 30 -4.50 -17.98 25.27
CA GLU A 30 -4.40 -19.33 24.70
C GLU A 30 -5.09 -19.45 23.34
N HIS A 31 -6.17 -18.69 23.10
CA HIS A 31 -6.95 -18.71 21.86
C HIS A 31 -6.63 -17.53 20.93
N ALA A 32 -5.58 -16.76 21.23
CA ALA A 32 -5.12 -15.71 20.34
C ALA A 32 -4.52 -16.34 19.06
N PRO A 33 -4.85 -15.82 17.87
CA PRO A 33 -4.24 -16.30 16.63
C PRO A 33 -2.73 -16.00 16.65
N VAL A 34 -1.92 -17.04 16.44
CA VAL A 34 -0.44 -17.02 16.49
C VAL A 34 0.23 -16.24 15.34
N SER A 35 -0.54 -15.79 14.34
CA SER A 35 -0.05 -14.94 13.27
C SER A 35 -1.06 -13.84 12.98
N ALA A 36 -0.61 -12.59 12.93
CA ALA A 36 -1.35 -11.55 12.21
C ALA A 36 -1.66 -12.09 10.82
N ASN A 37 -2.89 -11.89 10.34
CA ASN A 37 -3.33 -12.30 9.00
C ASN A 37 -2.59 -11.47 7.94
N VAL A 38 -1.29 -11.70 7.81
CA VAL A 38 -0.48 -11.30 6.67
C VAL A 38 -0.94 -12.22 5.55
N PRO A 39 -1.48 -11.69 4.45
CA PRO A 39 -1.85 -12.54 3.33
C PRO A 39 -0.58 -13.29 2.90
N ASN A 40 -0.61 -14.63 2.99
CA ASN A 40 0.41 -15.56 2.50
C ASN A 40 1.50 -16.08 3.47
N VAL A 41 1.20 -16.33 4.75
CA VAL A 41 2.03 -17.25 5.58
C VAL A 41 1.19 -18.45 6.03
N MET A 42 1.60 -19.65 5.66
CA MET A 42 1.02 -20.91 6.13
C MET A 42 1.84 -21.44 7.30
N GLU A 43 1.25 -22.18 8.24
CA GLU A 43 1.97 -22.87 9.35
C GLU A 43 3.10 -23.80 8.88
N SER A 44 3.09 -24.18 7.60
CA SER A 44 4.12 -25.02 6.96
C SER A 44 5.28 -24.22 6.35
N ASP A 45 5.25 -22.90 6.43
CA ASP A 45 6.28 -22.03 5.86
C ASP A 45 7.54 -22.09 6.76
N PRO A 46 8.74 -22.41 6.22
CA PRO A 46 9.96 -22.45 7.01
C PRO A 46 10.20 -21.15 7.77
N ASN A 47 10.65 -21.27 9.02
CA ASN A 47 11.00 -20.15 9.88
C ASN A 47 11.98 -19.21 9.12
N PRO A 48 11.73 -17.88 9.06
CA PRO A 48 12.55 -16.98 8.26
C PRO A 48 14.01 -17.06 8.71
N MET A 49 14.94 -17.08 7.75
CA MET A 49 16.36 -17.05 8.06
C MET A 49 16.66 -15.77 8.85
N VAL A 50 17.35 -15.88 9.98
CA VAL A 50 17.69 -14.76 10.86
C VAL A 50 19.15 -14.37 10.69
N ASP A 51 19.45 -13.08 10.82
CA ASP A 51 20.82 -12.56 10.87
C ASP A 51 21.49 -12.87 12.21
N ALA A 52 22.74 -12.44 12.37
CA ALA A 52 23.50 -12.63 13.61
C ALA A 52 22.87 -11.92 14.83
N ASP A 53 21.99 -10.93 14.59
CA ASP A 53 21.29 -10.16 15.61
C ASP A 53 19.87 -10.72 15.88
N GLY A 54 19.53 -11.88 15.31
CA GLY A 54 18.25 -12.56 15.49
C GLY A 54 17.08 -11.92 14.73
N ARG A 55 17.35 -10.99 13.80
CA ARG A 55 16.32 -10.33 12.99
C ARG A 55 16.07 -11.13 11.71
N PRO A 56 14.82 -11.27 11.26
CA PRO A 56 14.51 -11.97 10.02
C PRO A 56 15.16 -11.26 8.82
N ILE A 57 15.97 -11.99 8.06
CA ILE A 57 16.59 -11.54 6.81
C ILE A 57 15.49 -11.47 5.77
N GLN A 58 14.89 -10.29 5.62
CA GLN A 58 14.05 -10.01 4.47
C GLN A 58 14.96 -9.79 3.26
N LEU A 59 14.81 -10.64 2.24
CA LEU A 59 15.43 -10.47 0.93
C LEU A 59 14.78 -9.27 0.23
N GLN A 60 15.06 -8.06 0.73
CA GLN A 60 14.59 -6.83 0.10
C GLN A 60 15.39 -6.63 -1.20
N PRO A 61 14.74 -6.47 -2.36
CA PRO A 61 15.44 -6.19 -3.60
C PRO A 61 16.23 -4.88 -3.47
N GLN A 62 17.40 -4.80 -4.11
CA GLN A 62 18.21 -3.59 -4.09
C GLN A 62 17.44 -2.43 -4.74
N GLN A 63 17.22 -1.37 -3.98
CA GLN A 63 16.50 -0.19 -4.43
C GLN A 63 17.49 0.85 -4.99
N PRO A 64 17.08 1.67 -5.97
CA PRO A 64 17.85 2.84 -6.36
C PRO A 64 17.86 3.84 -5.20
N LEU A 65 19.05 4.11 -4.66
CA LEU A 65 19.27 5.08 -3.60
C LEU A 65 19.28 6.50 -4.18
N MET A 66 19.10 7.51 -3.33
CA MET A 66 19.24 8.93 -3.70
C MET A 66 20.65 9.26 -4.24
N SER A 67 21.66 8.43 -3.94
CA SER A 67 23.01 8.52 -4.49
C SER A 67 23.16 7.91 -5.90
N GLY A 68 22.11 7.29 -6.44
CA GLY A 68 22.13 6.57 -7.72
C GLY A 68 22.67 5.14 -7.65
N ALA A 69 23.23 4.72 -6.50
CA ALA A 69 23.66 3.33 -6.29
C ALA A 69 22.47 2.40 -6.01
N GLN A 70 22.63 1.11 -6.31
CA GLN A 70 21.67 0.07 -5.91
C GLN A 70 22.02 -0.43 -4.50
N GLY A 71 21.06 -0.44 -3.59
CA GLY A 71 21.29 -0.91 -2.23
C GLY A 71 20.02 -0.90 -1.37
N VAL A 72 20.15 -1.35 -0.12
CA VAL A 72 19.09 -1.23 0.88
C VAL A 72 19.24 0.16 1.52
N PRO A 73 18.16 0.98 1.58
CA PRO A 73 18.22 2.26 2.27
C PRO A 73 18.65 2.08 3.73
N LYS A 74 19.59 2.92 4.20
CA LYS A 74 19.95 2.94 5.62
C LYS A 74 18.71 3.34 6.41
N GLN A 75 18.35 2.54 7.41
CA GLN A 75 17.23 2.84 8.29
C GLN A 75 17.52 4.18 9.00
N PRO A 76 16.55 5.10 9.10
CA PRO A 76 16.77 6.34 9.82
C PRO A 76 17.16 6.02 11.27
N ASP A 77 18.05 6.83 11.83
CA ASP A 77 18.45 6.66 13.22
C ASP A 77 17.19 6.76 14.12
N PRO A 78 17.07 5.89 15.14
CA PRO A 78 15.86 5.81 15.94
C PRO A 78 15.61 7.15 16.62
N VAL A 79 14.48 7.77 16.29
CA VAL A 79 14.05 9.01 16.94
C VAL A 79 13.57 8.66 18.35
N GLN A 80 14.16 9.34 19.34
CA GLN A 80 13.77 9.21 20.73
C GLN A 80 12.40 9.87 20.91
N TRP A 81 11.35 9.06 20.82
CA TRP A 81 9.95 9.49 20.95
C TRP A 81 9.54 9.76 22.40
N GLN A 82 10.43 9.46 23.36
CA GLN A 82 10.23 9.77 24.76
C GLN A 82 10.37 11.29 24.93
N VAL A 83 9.26 11.97 25.19
CA VAL A 83 9.27 13.40 25.55
C VAL A 83 9.63 13.47 27.03
N ASP A 84 10.78 14.06 27.34
CA ASP A 84 11.12 14.40 28.72
C ASP A 84 10.14 15.47 29.21
N ALA A 85 9.47 15.21 30.34
CA ALA A 85 8.38 16.06 30.83
C ALA A 85 8.84 17.51 31.05
N GLU A 86 10.08 17.71 31.50
CA GLU A 86 10.70 19.02 31.70
C GLU A 86 10.92 19.77 30.38
N GLU A 87 11.29 19.07 29.31
CA GLU A 87 11.43 19.66 27.97
C GLU A 87 10.07 19.95 27.32
N GLY A 88 9.08 19.09 27.59
CA GLY A 88 7.70 19.27 27.13
C GLY A 88 7.05 20.54 27.69
N GLU A 89 7.24 20.83 28.99
CA GLU A 89 6.72 22.06 29.62
C GLU A 89 7.35 23.32 29.01
N GLN A 90 8.67 23.34 28.77
CA GLN A 90 9.36 24.47 28.15
C GLN A 90 8.92 24.71 26.69
N ALA A 91 8.68 23.65 25.93
CA ALA A 91 8.19 23.76 24.55
C ALA A 91 6.77 24.36 24.47
N ILE A 92 5.92 24.05 25.46
CA ILE A 92 4.55 24.61 25.54
C ILE A 92 4.62 26.12 25.85
N GLU A 93 5.49 26.55 26.77
CA GLU A 93 5.66 27.97 27.08
C GLU A 93 6.20 28.79 25.88
N GLN A 94 7.12 28.21 25.09
CA GLN A 94 7.63 28.83 23.87
C GLN A 94 6.58 28.89 22.75
N ALA A 95 5.72 27.88 22.62
CA ALA A 95 4.64 27.86 21.63
C ALA A 95 3.53 28.89 21.96
N VAL A 96 3.25 29.12 23.24
CA VAL A 96 2.28 30.13 23.71
C VAL A 96 2.78 31.56 23.47
N THR A 97 4.09 31.79 23.59
CA THR A 97 4.68 33.12 23.35
C THR A 97 4.85 33.45 21.87
N THR A 98 5.09 32.44 21.01
CA THR A 98 5.32 32.66 19.57
C THR A 98 4.03 32.94 18.78
N ASN A 99 2.88 32.38 19.18
CA ASN A 99 1.60 32.55 18.47
C ASN A 99 0.98 33.96 18.55
N ASN A 100 1.53 34.88 19.35
CA ASN A 100 1.10 36.28 19.40
C ASN A 100 1.87 37.20 18.43
N SER A 101 2.77 36.65 17.61
CA SER A 101 3.46 37.42 16.57
C SER A 101 2.60 37.43 15.30
N GLU A 102 1.82 38.49 15.16
CA GLU A 102 1.18 39.01 13.94
C GLU A 102 1.41 38.18 12.67
N ILE A 103 0.42 37.33 12.31
CA ILE A 103 0.37 36.66 11.01
C ILE A 103 0.13 37.73 9.95
N THR A 104 1.18 38.23 9.33
CA THR A 104 1.08 39.01 8.09
C THR A 104 0.77 38.05 6.95
N VAL A 105 -0.48 38.03 6.49
CA VAL A 105 -0.88 37.28 5.29
C VAL A 105 -0.24 37.96 4.08
N GLY A 106 0.87 37.40 3.58
CA GLY A 106 1.45 37.79 2.30
C GLY A 106 0.55 37.31 1.15
N ASP A 107 0.10 38.25 0.32
CA ASP A 107 -0.66 37.98 -0.90
C ASP A 107 0.21 37.23 -1.91
N ALA A 108 -0.11 35.96 -2.16
CA ALA A 108 0.59 35.13 -3.14
C ALA A 108 0.01 35.40 -4.54
N THR A 109 0.50 36.44 -5.20
CA THR A 109 0.32 36.63 -6.64
C THR A 109 1.39 35.85 -7.39
N ASP A 110 1.23 34.52 -7.46
CA ASP A 110 2.09 33.67 -8.27
C ASP A 110 1.76 33.87 -9.75
N THR A 111 2.53 34.77 -10.36
CA THR A 111 2.45 35.11 -11.79
C THR A 111 3.40 34.17 -12.51
N LEU A 112 2.87 33.11 -13.12
CA LEU A 112 3.64 32.22 -13.99
C LEU A 112 3.93 32.95 -15.32
N ASP A 113 5.03 33.69 -15.34
CA ASP A 113 5.65 34.20 -16.55
C ASP A 113 6.74 33.23 -17.00
N GLY A 114 6.54 32.64 -18.17
CA GLY A 114 7.39 31.59 -18.74
C GLY A 114 7.32 31.60 -20.26
N GLY A 115 7.57 32.77 -20.85
CA GLY A 115 7.67 32.96 -22.29
C GLY A 115 8.99 32.46 -22.90
N HIS A 116 8.86 31.44 -23.75
CA HIS A 116 9.43 31.28 -25.09
C HIS A 116 10.94 31.04 -25.30
N THR A 117 11.29 29.91 -25.93
CA THR A 117 11.80 29.85 -27.33
C THR A 117 12.14 28.40 -27.71
N GLY A 118 11.65 27.95 -28.88
CA GLY A 118 12.05 26.68 -29.46
C GLY A 118 10.93 26.01 -30.26
N ASP A 119 10.66 26.58 -31.44
CA ASP A 119 9.80 26.05 -32.49
C ASP A 119 9.82 24.52 -32.61
N ASN A 120 8.68 23.90 -32.32
CA ASN A 120 8.16 22.76 -33.08
C ASN A 120 6.66 22.64 -32.79
N GLU A 121 5.86 22.98 -33.80
CA GLU A 121 4.43 22.78 -33.84
C GLU A 121 4.08 21.29 -33.74
N GLN A 122 3.98 20.77 -32.52
CA GLN A 122 3.18 19.59 -32.24
C GLN A 122 2.12 19.99 -31.24
N GLY A 123 1.02 20.51 -31.80
CA GLY A 123 -0.16 20.86 -31.05
C GLY A 123 -0.56 19.71 -30.12
N MET A 124 -0.86 20.07 -28.88
CA MET A 124 -1.49 19.22 -27.88
C MET A 124 -2.73 18.54 -28.52
N GLN A 125 -2.56 17.31 -29.00
CA GLN A 125 -3.68 16.50 -29.46
C GLN A 125 -4.33 15.87 -28.22
N PRO A 126 -5.64 16.05 -27.99
CA PRO A 126 -6.33 15.27 -26.97
C PRO A 126 -6.15 13.78 -27.28
N ILE A 127 -6.08 12.93 -26.25
CA ILE A 127 -6.01 11.47 -26.39
C ILE A 127 -7.23 11.00 -27.21
N ARG A 128 -7.08 10.93 -28.52
CA ARG A 128 -8.03 10.28 -29.39
C ARG A 128 -7.78 8.78 -29.22
N ARG A 129 -8.81 8.04 -28.81
CA ARG A 129 -8.83 6.60 -29.04
C ARG A 129 -8.80 6.41 -30.55
N SER A 130 -7.63 6.15 -31.11
CA SER A 130 -7.52 5.62 -32.46
C SER A 130 -8.26 4.29 -32.46
N ARG A 131 -9.51 4.33 -32.93
CA ARG A 131 -10.26 3.13 -33.29
C ARG A 131 -9.71 2.73 -34.65
N ASP A 132 -8.48 2.22 -34.65
CA ASP A 132 -7.97 1.55 -35.83
C ASP A 132 -8.89 0.36 -36.08
N ALA A 133 -9.50 0.39 -37.26
CA ALA A 133 -10.38 -0.62 -37.78
C ALA A 133 -9.57 -1.90 -38.05
N GLY A 134 -9.26 -2.65 -37.00
CA GLY A 134 -8.74 -4.01 -37.08
C GLY A 134 -9.90 -4.99 -36.92
N ARG A 135 -10.57 -5.30 -38.04
CA ARG A 135 -11.49 -6.43 -38.29
C ARG A 135 -11.99 -7.12 -37.02
N ALA A 136 -13.26 -6.87 -36.67
CA ALA A 136 -14.01 -7.73 -35.77
C ALA A 136 -13.76 -9.18 -36.17
N ALA A 137 -13.08 -9.94 -35.30
CA ALA A 137 -12.84 -11.36 -35.50
C ALA A 137 -14.20 -12.01 -35.58
N GLN A 138 -14.61 -12.34 -36.80
CA GLN A 138 -15.86 -13.02 -37.08
C GLN A 138 -15.84 -14.36 -36.35
N ALA A 139 -16.98 -14.66 -35.73
CA ALA A 139 -17.24 -15.88 -34.99
C ALA A 139 -16.80 -17.11 -35.80
N GLY A 140 -15.74 -17.77 -35.34
CA GLY A 140 -15.18 -18.95 -35.96
C GLY A 140 -13.83 -19.30 -35.34
N ASP A 141 -12.82 -18.45 -35.56
CA ASP A 141 -11.41 -18.79 -35.28
C ASP A 141 -10.60 -17.57 -34.81
N TRP A 142 -11.02 -16.92 -33.72
CA TRP A 142 -10.31 -15.74 -33.18
C TRP A 142 -9.02 -16.11 -32.40
N GLU A 143 -8.96 -17.34 -31.88
CA GLU A 143 -7.85 -17.87 -31.08
C GLU A 143 -6.47 -17.83 -31.79
N PRO A 144 -6.32 -18.24 -33.07
CA PRO A 144 -5.04 -18.11 -33.78
C PRO A 144 -4.63 -16.65 -33.99
N ALA A 145 -5.57 -15.76 -34.32
CA ALA A 145 -5.29 -14.34 -34.46
C ALA A 145 -4.86 -13.70 -33.13
N PHE A 146 -5.44 -14.14 -32.02
CA PHE A 146 -5.06 -13.72 -30.68
C PHE A 146 -3.63 -14.18 -30.33
N ARG A 147 -3.27 -15.44 -30.59
CA ARG A 147 -1.92 -15.95 -30.34
C ARG A 147 -0.86 -15.19 -31.14
N GLN A 148 -1.17 -14.86 -32.39
CA GLN A 148 -0.28 -14.05 -33.21
C GLN A 148 -0.10 -12.63 -32.64
N ALA A 149 -1.19 -11.94 -32.31
CA ALA A 149 -1.12 -10.60 -31.71
C ALA A 149 -0.37 -10.60 -30.36
N MET A 150 -0.51 -11.66 -29.56
CA MET A 150 0.24 -11.83 -28.31
C MET A 150 1.74 -12.01 -28.57
N SER A 151 2.13 -12.72 -29.63
CA SER A 151 3.55 -12.86 -30.01
C SER A 151 4.18 -11.54 -30.46
N GLU A 152 3.42 -10.72 -31.19
CA GLU A 152 3.84 -9.38 -31.61
C GLU A 152 4.03 -8.45 -30.41
N CYS A 153 3.10 -8.49 -29.43
CA CYS A 153 3.28 -7.74 -28.18
C CYS A 153 4.49 -8.22 -27.36
N ARG A 154 4.87 -9.50 -27.46
CA ARG A 154 6.09 -10.02 -26.82
C ARG A 154 7.36 -9.58 -27.56
N ALA A 155 7.31 -9.21 -28.83
CA ALA A 155 8.47 -8.65 -29.53
C ALA A 155 8.80 -7.21 -29.09
N LEU A 156 7.86 -6.51 -28.45
CA LEU A 156 8.06 -5.15 -27.95
C LEU A 156 8.93 -5.10 -26.69
N GLY A 157 9.56 -3.95 -26.49
CA GLY A 157 10.36 -3.63 -25.31
C GLY A 157 9.55 -3.61 -24.01
N PHE A 158 10.26 -3.58 -22.88
CA PHE A 158 9.69 -3.68 -21.54
C PHE A 158 8.57 -2.66 -21.25
N PHE A 159 8.70 -1.43 -21.76
CA PHE A 159 7.74 -0.35 -21.49
C PHE A 159 6.47 -0.42 -22.35
N ASP A 160 6.55 -0.92 -23.58
CA ASP A 160 5.41 -0.97 -24.51
C ASP A 160 4.61 -2.27 -24.41
N ARG A 161 5.27 -3.35 -23.97
CA ARG A 161 4.67 -4.69 -23.83
C ARG A 161 3.42 -4.70 -22.93
N PRO A 162 3.38 -4.09 -21.73
CA PRO A 162 2.20 -4.12 -20.85
C PRO A 162 0.98 -3.43 -21.48
N ALA A 163 1.19 -2.30 -22.17
CA ALA A 163 0.13 -1.58 -22.85
C ALA A 163 -0.42 -2.35 -24.07
N CYS A 164 0.47 -3.01 -24.82
CA CYS A 164 0.07 -3.87 -25.94
C CYS A 164 -0.74 -5.08 -25.47
N LEU A 165 -0.25 -5.80 -24.45
CA LEU A 165 -0.92 -6.97 -23.89
C LEU A 165 -2.30 -6.64 -23.32
N SER A 166 -2.45 -5.52 -22.60
CA SER A 166 -3.74 -5.14 -22.01
C SER A 166 -4.78 -4.80 -23.09
N ARG A 167 -4.36 -4.11 -24.16
CA ARG A 167 -5.21 -3.78 -25.31
C ARG A 167 -5.67 -5.04 -26.05
N VAL A 168 -4.74 -5.93 -26.40
CA VAL A 168 -5.05 -7.19 -27.12
C VAL A 168 -5.97 -8.06 -26.26
N ARG A 169 -5.68 -8.25 -24.98
CA ARG A 169 -6.57 -9.00 -24.07
C ARG A 169 -7.97 -8.40 -23.98
N ASN A 170 -8.10 -7.09 -23.87
CA ASN A 170 -9.43 -6.45 -23.87
C ASN A 170 -10.18 -6.65 -25.20
N GLN A 171 -9.47 -6.61 -26.33
CA GLN A 171 -10.08 -6.80 -27.65
C GLN A 171 -10.53 -8.24 -27.90
N TYR A 172 -9.73 -9.24 -27.50
CA TYR A 172 -10.04 -10.65 -27.77
C TYR A 172 -10.75 -11.34 -26.60
N CYS A 173 -10.20 -11.29 -25.39
CA CYS A 173 -10.81 -11.90 -24.21
C CYS A 173 -12.11 -11.20 -23.80
N GLY A 174 -12.18 -9.87 -23.95
CA GLY A 174 -13.37 -9.07 -23.64
C GLY A 174 -14.50 -9.28 -24.64
N ALA A 175 -14.21 -9.27 -25.95
CA ALA A 175 -15.23 -9.43 -26.98
C ALA A 175 -15.80 -10.86 -27.06
N ASN A 176 -15.00 -11.88 -26.71
CA ASN A 176 -15.38 -13.29 -26.79
C ASN A 176 -15.71 -13.93 -25.43
N ASN A 177 -15.85 -13.14 -24.35
CA ASN A 177 -16.12 -13.63 -22.98
C ASN A 177 -15.16 -14.75 -22.52
N ALA A 178 -13.88 -14.64 -22.88
CA ALA A 178 -12.89 -15.71 -22.68
C ALA A 178 -12.02 -15.52 -21.42
N TRP A 179 -12.31 -14.53 -20.58
CA TRP A 179 -11.62 -14.31 -19.30
C TRP A 179 -11.70 -15.57 -18.43
N GLY A 180 -10.56 -16.08 -17.96
CA GLY A 180 -10.47 -17.28 -17.12
C GLY A 180 -10.70 -18.62 -17.85
N ASN A 181 -11.14 -18.60 -19.11
CA ASN A 181 -11.40 -19.83 -19.89
C ASN A 181 -10.23 -20.19 -20.83
N VAL A 182 -9.46 -19.20 -21.25
CA VAL A 182 -8.32 -19.37 -22.17
C VAL A 182 -7.01 -19.08 -21.43
N SER A 183 -5.99 -19.92 -21.64
CA SER A 183 -4.70 -19.87 -20.91
C SER A 183 -4.02 -18.49 -20.87
N ASP A 184 -4.19 -17.69 -21.93
CA ASP A 184 -3.61 -16.37 -22.07
C ASP A 184 -4.55 -15.24 -21.57
N CYS A 185 -5.74 -15.56 -21.04
CA CYS A 185 -6.71 -14.62 -20.46
C CYS A 185 -6.84 -14.86 -18.94
N PRO A 186 -6.37 -13.96 -18.07
CA PRO A 186 -6.41 -14.15 -16.62
C PRO A 186 -7.85 -14.10 -16.11
N SER A 187 -8.14 -14.82 -15.04
CA SER A 187 -9.40 -14.68 -14.30
C SER A 187 -9.47 -13.28 -13.67
N ARG A 188 -10.61 -12.61 -13.80
CA ARG A 188 -10.90 -11.34 -13.13
C ARG A 188 -11.48 -11.55 -11.75
#